data_AF-Q5EK82-F1
#
_entry.id   AF-Q5EK82-F1
#
_cell.length_a   1.000
_cell.length_b   1.000
_cell.length_c   1.000
_cell.angle_alpha   90.00
_cell.angle_beta   90.00
_cell.angle_gamma   90.00
#
_symmetry.space_group_name_H-M   'P 1'
#
loop_
_entity.id
_entity.type
_entity.pdbx_description
1 polymer ?
#
loop_
_entity_poly.entity_id
_entity_poly.type
_entity_poly.pdbx_seq_one_letter_code
_entity_poly.pdbx_strand_id
1 'polypeptide(L)'
;DRSGAYIVRQAAKSIVAAGLARRCLVQVSYAIGVPEPLSIFVDSYGTGSIPDKEILEIIKEHFDFRPGMITINLDLKRGGNGRFQKTAAYGHFGRDDPDFTWETVKPLKWEKAQA
;
A
#
# COMPACT_ATOMS: atom_id res chain seq x y z
N ASP A 1 -2.83 -11.75 6.01
CA ASP A 1 -4.13 -11.03 5.99
C ASP A 1 -4.02 -9.56 6.35
N ARG A 2 -3.98 -9.20 7.65
CA ARG A 2 -4.08 -7.80 8.10
C ARG A 2 -2.96 -6.89 7.57
N SER A 3 -1.70 -7.29 7.75
CA SER A 3 -0.54 -6.51 7.27
C SER A 3 -0.53 -6.37 5.75
N GLY A 4 -0.83 -7.45 5.02
CA GLY A 4 -0.98 -7.45 3.56
C GLY A 4 -2.04 -6.44 3.09
N ALA A 5 -3.23 -6.45 3.71
CA ALA A 5 -4.29 -5.49 3.39
C ALA A 5 -3.86 -4.02 3.66
N TYR A 6 -3.13 -3.78 4.75
CA TYR A 6 -2.64 -2.44 5.09
C TYR A 6 -1.58 -1.94 4.10
N ILE A 7 -0.63 -2.78 3.70
CA ILE A 7 0.41 -2.34 2.76
C ILE A 7 -0.17 -2.05 1.37
N VAL A 8 -1.15 -2.83 0.89
CA VAL A 8 -1.80 -2.52 -0.40
C VAL A 8 -2.71 -1.29 -0.32
N ARG A 9 -3.30 -1.00 0.84
CA ARG A 9 -3.93 0.31 1.09
C ARG A 9 -2.92 1.44 0.95
N GLN A 10 -1.75 1.33 1.58
CA GLN A 10 -0.71 2.33 1.49
C GLN A 10 -0.22 2.51 0.05
N ALA A 11 -0.01 1.41 -0.68
CA ALA A 11 0.38 1.43 -2.09
C ALA A 11 -0.68 2.13 -2.96
N ALA A 12 -1.93 1.69 -2.92
CA ALA A 12 -3.02 2.29 -3.70
C ALA A 12 -3.21 3.79 -3.38
N LYS A 13 -3.15 4.16 -2.09
CA LYS A 13 -3.22 5.57 -1.66
C LYS A 13 -2.04 6.38 -2.20
N SER A 14 -0.83 5.81 -2.18
CA SER A 14 0.38 6.47 -2.67
C SER A 14 0.36 6.66 -4.19
N ILE A 15 -0.14 5.70 -4.95
CA ILE A 15 -0.33 5.81 -6.42
C ILE A 15 -1.23 7.01 -6.74
N VAL A 16 -2.40 7.09 -6.10
CA VAL A 16 -3.34 8.19 -6.33
C VAL A 16 -2.78 9.53 -5.87
N ALA A 17 -2.15 9.58 -4.70
CA ALA A 17 -1.54 10.81 -4.17
C ALA A 17 -0.36 11.31 -5.01
N ALA A 18 0.40 10.41 -5.64
CA ALA A 18 1.49 10.76 -6.55
C ALA A 18 0.99 11.28 -7.92
N GLY A 19 -0.32 11.21 -8.18
CA GLY A 19 -0.92 11.59 -9.45
C GLY A 19 -0.73 10.57 -10.57
N LEU A 20 -0.31 9.34 -10.24
CA LEU A 20 -0.14 8.25 -11.20
C LEU A 20 -1.47 7.71 -11.73
N ALA A 21 -2.56 7.85 -10.95
CA ALA A 21 -3.91 7.47 -11.34
C ALA A 21 -4.94 8.26 -10.51
N ARG A 22 -6.20 8.33 -10.97
CA ARG A 22 -7.29 8.90 -10.17
C ARG A 22 -7.95 7.87 -9.25
N ARG A 23 -7.90 6.59 -9.62
CA ARG A 23 -8.39 5.43 -8.86
C ARG A 23 -7.44 4.26 -9.08
N CYS A 24 -7.25 3.42 -8.07
CA CYS A 24 -6.35 2.27 -8.17
C CYS A 24 -6.81 1.13 -7.28
N LEU A 25 -6.78 -0.09 -7.82
CA LEU A 25 -6.83 -1.35 -7.10
C LEU A 25 -5.42 -1.95 -7.06
N VAL A 26 -5.03 -2.51 -5.92
CA VAL A 26 -3.79 -3.27 -5.75
C VAL A 26 -4.13 -4.59 -5.06
N GLN A 27 -3.67 -5.70 -5.64
CA GLN A 27 -3.81 -7.04 -5.08
C GLN A 27 -2.42 -7.59 -4.73
N VAL A 28 -2.36 -8.36 -3.64
CA VAL A 28 -1.19 -9.17 -3.27
C VAL A 28 -1.67 -10.54 -2.80
N SER A 29 -0.91 -11.60 -3.12
CA SER A 29 -1.18 -12.97 -2.67
C SER A 29 0.05 -13.62 -2.05
N TYR A 30 -0.16 -14.57 -1.13
CA TYR A 30 0.90 -15.25 -0.39
C TYR A 30 0.62 -16.73 -0.26
N ALA A 31 1.70 -17.53 -0.18
CA ALA A 31 1.66 -18.91 0.30
C ALA A 31 2.18 -18.98 1.73
N ILE A 32 1.64 -19.91 2.52
CA ILE A 32 2.13 -20.16 3.88
C ILE A 32 3.61 -20.57 3.84
N GLY A 33 4.43 -19.94 4.68
CA GLY A 33 5.87 -20.20 4.76
C GLY A 33 6.72 -19.56 3.65
N VAL A 34 6.13 -18.86 2.68
CA VAL A 34 6.86 -18.16 1.62
C VAL A 34 6.90 -16.66 1.95
N PRO A 35 8.10 -16.04 2.11
CA PRO A 35 8.20 -14.62 2.44
C PRO A 35 7.74 -13.71 1.29
N GLU A 36 8.13 -14.03 0.06
CA GLU A 36 7.80 -13.25 -1.13
C GLU A 36 6.33 -13.46 -1.54
N PRO A 37 5.65 -12.43 -2.07
CA PRO A 37 4.31 -12.61 -2.60
C PRO A 37 4.33 -13.48 -3.86
N LEU A 38 3.31 -14.34 -4.03
CA LEU A 38 3.15 -15.13 -5.26
C LEU A 38 2.73 -14.27 -6.44
N SER A 39 1.93 -13.23 -6.18
CA SER A 39 1.50 -12.28 -7.19
C SER A 39 1.28 -10.89 -6.59
N ILE A 40 1.50 -9.87 -7.44
CA ILE A 40 1.07 -8.49 -7.23
C ILE A 40 0.40 -8.04 -8.51
N PHE A 41 -0.76 -7.40 -8.41
CA PHE A 41 -1.53 -6.88 -9.54
C PHE A 41 -2.00 -5.45 -9.26
N VAL A 42 -2.03 -4.63 -10.31
CA VAL A 42 -2.45 -3.22 -10.29
C VAL A 42 -3.48 -3.01 -11.40
N ASP A 43 -4.56 -2.31 -11.08
CA ASP A 43 -5.57 -1.84 -12.04
C ASP A 43 -5.93 -0.39 -11.71
N SER A 44 -5.67 0.53 -12.64
CA SER A 44 -6.01 1.95 -12.48
C SER A 44 -7.41 2.31 -12.95
N TYR A 45 -8.21 1.32 -13.38
CA TYR A 45 -9.53 1.48 -13.99
C TYR A 45 -9.50 2.43 -15.19
N GLY A 46 -8.41 2.40 -15.96
CA GLY A 46 -8.20 3.30 -17.10
C GLY A 46 -7.97 4.76 -16.71
N THR A 47 -7.63 5.05 -15.46
CA THR A 47 -7.37 6.41 -14.97
C THR A 47 -5.87 6.71 -14.77
N GLY A 48 -5.01 5.75 -15.08
CA GLY A 48 -3.56 5.90 -15.00
C GLY A 48 -3.02 6.95 -15.98
N SER A 49 -2.05 7.73 -15.54
CA SER A 49 -1.27 8.63 -16.40
C SER A 49 -0.19 7.90 -17.19
N ILE A 50 0.15 6.68 -16.77
CA ILE A 50 1.08 5.75 -17.41
C ILE A 50 0.46 4.33 -17.39
N PRO A 51 0.95 3.38 -18.19
CA PRO A 51 0.43 2.00 -18.20
C PRO A 51 0.48 1.32 -16.82
N ASP A 52 -0.54 0.54 -16.49
CA ASP A 52 -0.63 -0.16 -15.20
C ASP A 52 0.56 -1.09 -14.92
N LYS A 53 1.17 -1.64 -15.98
CA LYS A 53 2.41 -2.43 -15.88
C LYS A 53 3.58 -1.59 -15.33
N GLU A 54 3.70 -0.34 -15.74
CA GLU A 54 4.76 0.56 -15.23
C GLU A 54 4.47 0.98 -13.79
N ILE A 55 3.20 1.24 -13.46
CA ILE A 55 2.77 1.48 -12.07
C ILE A 55 3.12 0.28 -11.19
N LEU A 56 2.89 -0.95 -11.67
CA LEU A 56 3.24 -2.17 -10.96
C LEU A 56 4.74 -2.26 -10.66
N GLU A 57 5.61 -1.96 -11.62
CA GLU A 57 7.06 -1.97 -11.41
C GLU A 57 7.49 -0.91 -10.38
N ILE A 58 6.97 0.32 -10.48
CA ILE A 58 7.21 1.38 -9.47
C ILE A 58 6.84 0.87 -8.06
N ILE A 59 5.70 0.17 -7.93
CA ILE A 59 5.25 -0.33 -6.63
C ILE A 59 6.15 -1.44 -6.10
N LYS A 60 6.61 -2.36 -6.95
CA LYS A 60 7.55 -3.41 -6.56
C LYS A 60 8.90 -2.85 -6.08
N GLU A 61 9.35 -1.75 -6.65
CA GLU A 61 10.59 -1.09 -6.24
C GLU A 61 10.44 -0.32 -4.91
N HIS A 62 9.27 0.28 -4.67
CA HIS A 62 9.06 1.15 -3.52
C HIS A 62 8.49 0.44 -2.28
N PHE A 63 7.90 -0.74 -2.43
CA PHE A 63 7.26 -1.47 -1.33
C PHE A 63 7.86 -2.86 -1.14
N ASP A 64 8.26 -3.16 0.10
CA ASP A 64 8.65 -4.51 0.50
C ASP A 64 7.42 -5.27 1.00
N PHE A 65 6.96 -6.22 0.20
CA PHE A 65 5.77 -7.02 0.48
C PHE A 65 6.04 -8.24 1.36
N ARG A 66 7.26 -8.46 1.86
CA ARG A 66 7.53 -9.59 2.77
C ARG A 66 6.83 -9.34 4.12
N PRO A 67 6.08 -10.29 4.70
CA PRO A 67 5.27 -10.06 5.90
C PRO A 67 6.03 -9.47 7.10
N GLY A 68 7.28 -9.93 7.32
CA GLY A 68 8.15 -9.38 8.37
C GLY A 68 8.52 -7.92 8.13
N MET A 69 8.82 -7.58 6.87
CA MET A 69 9.21 -6.22 6.48
C MET A 69 8.03 -5.26 6.50
N ILE A 70 6.83 -5.70 6.07
CA ILE A 70 5.60 -4.92 6.23
C ILE A 70 5.38 -4.57 7.71
N THR A 71 5.55 -5.55 8.59
CA THR A 71 5.36 -5.37 10.04
C THR A 71 6.31 -4.33 10.61
N ILE A 72 7.57 -4.31 10.18
CA ILE A 72 8.58 -3.33 10.61
C ILE A 72 8.30 -1.96 10.00
N ASN A 73 8.12 -1.88 8.68
CA ASN A 73 7.97 -0.63 7.94
C ASN A 73 6.70 0.15 8.33
N LEU A 74 5.64 -0.55 8.72
CA LEU A 74 4.40 0.04 9.23
C LEU A 74 4.37 0.10 10.77
N ASP A 75 5.44 -0.30 11.45
CA ASP A 75 5.57 -0.30 12.91
C ASP A 75 4.42 -1.06 13.62
N LEU A 76 3.95 -2.17 13.06
CA LEU A 76 2.70 -2.83 13.49
C LEU A 76 2.80 -3.53 14.86
N LYS A 77 4.00 -3.67 15.42
CA LYS A 77 4.22 -4.25 16.76
C LYS A 77 4.24 -3.22 17.88
N ARG A 78 4.17 -1.91 17.59
CA ARG A 78 4.07 -0.86 18.62
C ARG A 78 2.81 -1.04 19.47
N GLY A 79 3.00 -1.21 20.77
CA GLY A 79 1.95 -1.30 21.78
C GLY A 79 1.62 0.04 22.45
N GLY A 80 0.75 0.02 23.47
CA GLY A 80 0.49 1.15 24.38
C GLY A 80 -0.66 2.08 24.00
N ASN A 81 -0.91 2.33 22.71
CA ASN A 81 -1.83 3.40 22.27
C ASN A 81 -3.24 2.91 21.86
N GLY A 82 -3.59 1.65 22.17
CA GLY A 82 -4.86 1.07 21.73
C GLY A 82 -5.05 1.05 20.21
N ARG A 83 -3.97 1.13 19.41
CA ARG A 83 -3.99 1.27 17.93
C ARG A 83 -5.04 0.37 17.27
N PHE A 84 -5.01 -0.94 17.52
CA PHE A 84 -5.94 -1.88 16.88
C PHE A 84 -7.37 -1.82 17.44
N GLN A 85 -7.54 -1.39 18.69
CA GLN A 85 -8.87 -1.11 19.25
C GLN A 85 -9.50 0.08 18.53
N LYS A 86 -8.72 1.14 18.28
CA LYS A 86 -9.18 2.31 17.50
C LYS A 86 -9.63 1.93 16.10
N THR A 87 -9.04 0.90 15.48
CA THR A 87 -9.45 0.44 14.15
C THR A 87 -10.73 -0.41 14.10
N ALA A 88 -11.17 -0.95 15.23
CA ALA A 88 -12.23 -1.96 15.28
C ALA A 88 -13.65 -1.41 15.02
N ALA A 89 -13.82 -0.09 15.00
CA ALA A 89 -15.04 0.61 14.62
C ALA A 89 -14.73 1.72 13.62
N TYR A 90 -15.72 2.04 12.77
CA TYR A 90 -15.63 3.10 11.75
C TYR A 90 -14.55 2.87 10.66
N GLY A 91 -14.11 1.63 10.49
CA GLY A 91 -13.19 1.23 9.44
C GLY A 91 -11.71 1.46 9.76
N HIS A 92 -10.88 0.70 9.05
CA HIS A 92 -9.42 0.71 9.17
C HIS A 92 -8.73 1.76 8.28
N PHE A 93 -9.45 2.29 7.28
CA PHE A 93 -8.88 3.08 6.19
C PHE A 93 -9.53 4.46 6.10
N GLY A 94 -8.81 5.42 5.51
CA GLY A 94 -9.30 6.78 5.30
C GLY A 94 -9.41 7.61 6.58
N ARG A 95 -8.53 7.35 7.55
CA ARG A 95 -8.51 8.02 8.85
C ARG A 95 -7.13 8.63 9.10
N ASP A 96 -7.09 9.81 9.70
CA ASP A 96 -5.87 10.61 9.84
C ASP A 96 -5.17 10.47 11.21
N ASP A 97 -5.58 9.47 12.00
CA ASP A 97 -4.91 9.15 13.27
C ASP A 97 -3.46 8.70 12.99
N PRO A 98 -2.44 9.29 13.63
CA PRO A 98 -1.03 9.00 13.36
C PRO A 98 -0.63 7.55 13.69
N ASP A 99 -1.44 6.80 14.45
CA ASP A 99 -1.21 5.38 14.63
C ASP A 99 -1.52 4.58 13.35
N PHE A 100 -2.32 5.07 12.40
CA PHE A 100 -2.62 4.36 11.15
C PHE A 100 -1.54 4.65 10.10
N THR A 101 -0.36 4.10 10.37
CA THR A 101 0.85 4.27 9.55
C THR A 101 0.68 3.86 8.09
N TRP A 102 -0.27 2.98 7.77
CA TRP A 102 -0.63 2.61 6.40
C TRP A 102 -1.41 3.69 5.64
N GLU A 103 -1.90 4.72 6.31
CA GLU A 103 -2.49 5.91 5.68
C GLU A 103 -1.44 6.97 5.31
N THR A 104 -0.19 6.83 5.78
CA THR A 104 0.91 7.72 5.38
C THR A 104 1.34 7.42 3.96
N VAL A 105 1.20 8.40 3.08
CA VAL A 105 1.61 8.31 1.66
C VAL A 105 3.12 8.15 1.57
N LYS A 106 3.57 7.19 0.76
CA LYS A 106 4.98 7.06 0.39
C LYS A 106 5.25 7.90 -0.85
N PRO A 107 6.32 8.73 -0.86
CA PRO A 107 6.79 9.34 -2.09
C PRO A 107 7.19 8.27 -3.11
N LEU A 108 6.65 8.38 -4.33
CA LEU A 108 6.98 7.51 -5.45
C LEU A 108 7.83 8.28 -6.45
N LYS A 109 8.99 7.74 -6.81
CA LYS A 109 9.84 8.29 -7.87
C LYS A 109 9.33 7.75 -9.21
N TRP A 110 8.93 8.66 -10.09
CA TRP A 110 8.51 8.35 -11.46
C TRP A 110 8.68 9.60 -12.35
N GLU A 111 8.87 9.38 -13.64
CA GLU A 111 8.97 10.47 -14.61
C GLU A 111 7.58 10.90 -15.07
N LYS A 112 7.18 12.13 -14.74
CA LYS A 112 5.97 12.72 -15.32
C LYS A 112 6.21 12.93 -16.81
N ALA A 113 5.36 12.34 -17.64
CA ALA A 113 5.30 12.68 -19.06
C ALA A 113 5.17 14.22 -19.17
N GLN A 114 6.09 14.84 -19.92
CA GLN A 114 5.99 16.27 -20.22
C GLN A 114 4.67 16.51 -20.95
N ALA A 115 3.86 17.42 -20.42
CA ALA A 115 2.59 17.85 -21.01
C ALA A 115 2.84 18.74 -22.23
#